data_AF-A0A934VRI1-F1
#
_entry.id   AF-A0A934VRI1-F1
#
_cell.length_a   1.000
_cell.length_b   1.000
_cell.length_c   1.000
_cell.angle_alpha   90.00
_cell.angle_beta   90.00
_cell.angle_gamma   90.00
#
_symmetry.space_group_name_H-M   'P 1'
#
loop_
_entity.id
_entity.type
_entity.pdbx_description
1 polymer ?
#
loop_
_entity_poly.entity_id
_entity_poly.type
_entity_poly.pdbx_seq_one_letter_code
_entity_poly.pdbx_strand_id
1 'polypeptide(L)'
;MKKSGLNPAEKLRTLESFAFPDPREEGFKRGISDQNCLSAENQKLLGKRIQIIDQFKLIDTVPEKVQVQFETAKNLYLYAWFVYRFYPVAERQALSTLEMGLREKLDPLIPTYDKTKKQANYRNRFGDLTLAPLLRYVHDEKLVVNEDFELWWHRVKMNAKARRNRMHTEKLLNEEVDSIVFDDDDFTIEGQDKDYDYFGPLTKSLPRSRNTHSHGTSSIMPPGTIIFEITQTILNKIYS
;
A
#
# COMPACT_ATOMS: atom_id res chain seq x y z
N MET A 1 18.43 -0.73 -34.67
CA MET A 1 17.17 -1.33 -35.20
C MET A 1 16.13 -1.36 -34.09
N LYS A 2 14.99 -0.67 -34.25
CA LYS A 2 13.86 -0.80 -33.32
C LYS A 2 13.24 -2.19 -33.52
N LYS A 3 13.21 -3.04 -32.50
CA LYS A 3 12.41 -4.29 -32.53
C LYS A 3 10.94 -3.88 -32.69
N SER A 4 10.40 -4.03 -33.90
CA SER A 4 9.01 -3.67 -34.25
C SER A 4 8.04 -4.78 -33.87
N GLY A 5 7.96 -5.10 -32.57
CA GLY A 5 7.04 -6.11 -32.07
C GLY A 5 6.70 -5.89 -30.60
N LEU A 6 5.42 -6.13 -30.25
CA LEU A 6 4.97 -6.14 -28.86
C LEU A 6 5.75 -7.19 -28.07
N ASN A 7 6.26 -6.83 -26.89
CA ASN A 7 6.97 -7.75 -26.01
C ASN A 7 6.08 -8.99 -25.74
N PRO A 8 6.59 -10.24 -25.87
CA PRO A 8 5.81 -11.45 -25.58
C PRO A 8 5.11 -11.43 -24.22
N ALA A 9 5.71 -10.82 -23.19
CA ALA A 9 5.10 -10.67 -21.86
C ALA A 9 3.86 -9.74 -21.82
N GLU A 10 3.61 -9.00 -22.90
CA GLU A 10 2.45 -8.11 -23.06
C GLU A 10 1.37 -8.72 -23.97
N LYS A 11 1.61 -9.92 -24.53
CA LYS A 11 0.62 -10.64 -25.35
C LYS A 11 -0.27 -11.51 -24.46
N LEU A 12 -1.43 -11.90 -25.00
CA LEU A 12 -2.25 -12.95 -24.40
C LEU A 12 -1.40 -14.22 -24.24
N ARG A 13 -1.46 -14.80 -23.04
CA ARG A 13 -0.71 -16.01 -22.70
C ARG A 13 -1.26 -17.23 -23.44
N THR A 14 -0.36 -18.12 -23.83
CA THR A 14 -0.67 -19.38 -24.50
C THR A 14 -0.87 -20.51 -23.48
N LEU A 15 -1.36 -21.66 -23.93
CA LEU A 15 -1.48 -22.86 -23.08
C LEU A 15 -0.13 -23.32 -22.51
N GLU A 16 0.96 -23.02 -23.20
CA GLU A 16 2.32 -23.38 -22.77
C GLU A 16 2.91 -22.36 -21.81
N SER A 17 2.40 -21.13 -21.76
CA SER A 17 3.00 -20.03 -20.98
C SER A 17 2.14 -19.56 -19.82
N PHE A 18 0.83 -19.84 -19.80
CA PHE A 18 -0.09 -19.27 -18.80
C PHE A 18 0.29 -19.63 -17.36
N ALA A 19 0.84 -20.82 -17.15
CA ALA A 19 1.24 -21.30 -15.85
C ALA A 19 2.59 -20.72 -15.39
N PHE A 20 3.42 -20.19 -16.28
CA PHE A 20 4.77 -19.75 -15.92
C PHE A 20 4.78 -18.34 -15.33
N PRO A 21 5.61 -18.01 -14.33
CA PRO A 21 5.67 -16.64 -13.82
C PRO A 21 6.02 -15.63 -14.92
N ASP A 22 5.62 -14.37 -14.75
CA ASP A 22 6.02 -13.33 -15.69
C ASP A 22 7.56 -13.19 -15.71
N PRO A 23 8.21 -13.02 -16.88
CA PRO A 23 9.66 -12.86 -16.96
C PRO A 23 10.19 -11.70 -16.11
N ARG A 24 9.38 -10.66 -15.88
CA ARG A 24 9.74 -9.52 -15.01
C ARG A 24 9.85 -9.90 -13.53
N GLU A 25 9.31 -11.05 -13.14
CA GLU A 25 9.44 -11.60 -11.79
C GLU A 25 10.78 -12.31 -11.56
N GLU A 26 11.56 -12.59 -12.62
CA GLU A 26 12.84 -13.31 -12.52
C GLU A 26 13.84 -12.60 -11.60
N GLY A 27 13.85 -11.27 -11.58
CA GLY A 27 14.69 -10.48 -10.68
C GLY A 27 14.40 -10.73 -9.19
N PHE A 28 13.21 -11.25 -8.87
CA PHE A 28 12.78 -11.62 -7.52
C PHE A 28 12.98 -13.12 -7.22
N LYS A 29 13.35 -13.95 -8.21
CA LYS A 29 13.62 -15.39 -8.09
C LYS A 29 15.08 -15.71 -7.75
N ARG A 30 15.73 -14.95 -6.86
CA ARG A 30 17.14 -15.23 -6.48
C ARG A 30 17.28 -16.68 -6.02
N GLY A 31 17.92 -17.52 -6.84
CA GLY A 31 18.29 -18.90 -6.51
C GLY A 31 17.31 -20.01 -6.92
N ILE A 32 16.32 -19.76 -7.78
CA ILE A 32 15.41 -20.81 -8.30
C ILE A 32 15.83 -21.16 -9.73
N SER A 33 16.17 -22.42 -9.99
CA SER A 33 16.62 -22.90 -11.31
C SER A 33 15.47 -23.41 -12.18
N ASP A 34 14.32 -23.74 -11.59
CA ASP A 34 13.17 -24.30 -12.30
C ASP A 34 12.13 -23.24 -12.69
N GLN A 35 11.76 -23.21 -13.97
CA GLN A 35 10.76 -22.30 -14.52
C GLN A 35 9.33 -22.81 -14.33
N ASN A 36 9.12 -24.10 -14.06
CA ASN A 36 7.79 -24.68 -13.88
C ASN A 36 7.14 -24.19 -12.56
N CYS A 37 6.00 -23.51 -12.64
CA CYS A 37 5.31 -22.99 -11.45
C CYS A 37 4.81 -24.07 -10.48
N LEU A 38 4.68 -25.31 -10.95
CA LEU A 38 4.30 -26.46 -10.14
C LEU A 38 5.50 -27.15 -9.50
N SER A 39 6.73 -26.66 -9.73
CA SER A 39 7.90 -27.14 -9.01
C SER A 39 7.74 -26.85 -7.51
N ALA A 40 8.30 -27.72 -6.66
CA ALA A 40 8.24 -27.55 -5.21
C ALA A 40 8.82 -26.20 -4.76
N GLU A 41 9.83 -25.69 -5.46
CA GLU A 41 10.46 -24.39 -5.18
C GLU A 41 9.53 -23.21 -5.50
N ASN A 42 8.87 -23.24 -6.65
CA ASN A 42 7.91 -22.20 -7.03
C ASN A 42 6.65 -22.23 -6.16
N GLN A 43 6.18 -23.42 -5.76
CA GLN A 43 5.09 -23.55 -4.78
C GLN A 43 5.47 -22.94 -3.42
N LYS A 44 6.69 -23.17 -2.93
CA LYS A 44 7.18 -22.58 -1.68
C LYS A 44 7.23 -21.05 -1.77
N LEU A 45 7.70 -20.50 -2.90
CA LEU A 45 7.73 -19.05 -3.09
C LEU A 45 6.32 -18.45 -3.18
N LEU A 46 5.41 -19.11 -3.89
CA LEU A 46 4.00 -18.71 -3.95
C LEU A 46 3.35 -18.77 -2.56
N GLY A 47 3.65 -19.81 -1.77
CA GLY A 47 3.21 -19.93 -0.38
C GLY A 47 3.67 -18.77 0.49
N LYS A 48 4.94 -18.33 0.37
CA LYS A 48 5.43 -17.13 1.07
C LYS A 48 4.68 -15.86 0.63
N ARG A 49 4.40 -15.72 -0.66
CA ARG A 49 3.62 -14.58 -1.17
C ARG A 49 2.19 -14.59 -0.64
N ILE A 50 1.55 -15.76 -0.62
CA ILE A 50 0.23 -15.93 -0.01
C ILE A 50 0.26 -15.52 1.46
N GLN A 51 1.26 -15.95 2.24
CA GLN A 51 1.40 -15.55 3.65
C GLN A 51 1.52 -14.02 3.81
N ILE A 52 2.33 -13.36 2.97
CA ILE A 52 2.48 -11.91 2.98
C ILE A 52 1.17 -11.20 2.61
N ILE A 53 0.39 -11.75 1.67
CA ILE A 53 -0.88 -11.13 1.25
C ILE A 53 -1.99 -11.42 2.28
N ASP A 54 -2.00 -12.61 2.87
CA ASP A 54 -3.02 -13.06 3.81
C ASP A 54 -2.97 -12.27 5.12
N GLN A 55 -1.84 -11.69 5.50
CA GLN A 55 -1.77 -10.81 6.68
C GLN A 55 -2.73 -9.60 6.58
N PHE A 56 -3.10 -9.20 5.37
CA PHE A 56 -4.04 -8.12 5.17
C PHE A 56 -5.48 -8.63 5.26
N LYS A 57 -6.12 -8.46 6.42
CA LYS A 57 -7.48 -8.91 6.72
C LYS A 57 -8.37 -7.78 7.21
N LEU A 58 -9.55 -7.68 6.62
CA LEU A 58 -10.59 -6.80 7.13
C LEU A 58 -11.28 -7.45 8.34
N ILE A 59 -11.68 -6.65 9.32
CA ILE A 59 -12.44 -7.14 10.48
C ILE A 59 -13.89 -7.44 10.09
N ASP A 60 -14.56 -8.31 10.86
CA ASP A 60 -15.90 -8.82 10.56
C ASP A 60 -17.00 -7.73 10.53
N THR A 61 -16.75 -6.58 11.15
CA THR A 61 -17.68 -5.43 11.15
C THR A 61 -17.69 -4.67 9.81
N VAL A 62 -16.70 -4.90 8.95
CA VAL A 62 -16.68 -4.36 7.59
C VAL A 62 -17.72 -5.11 6.74
N PRO A 63 -18.59 -4.43 5.97
CA PRO A 63 -19.63 -5.10 5.18
C PRO A 63 -19.08 -6.15 4.22
N GLU A 64 -19.77 -7.28 4.11
CA GLU A 64 -19.37 -8.42 3.27
C GLU A 64 -19.00 -8.00 1.84
N LYS A 65 -19.82 -7.15 1.22
CA LYS A 65 -19.56 -6.65 -0.14
C LYS A 65 -18.24 -5.88 -0.26
N VAL A 66 -17.78 -5.19 0.79
CA VAL A 66 -16.47 -4.51 0.82
C VAL A 66 -15.37 -5.56 1.01
N GLN A 67 -15.57 -6.55 1.88
CA GLN A 67 -14.63 -7.65 2.09
C GLN A 67 -14.38 -8.43 0.79
N VAL A 68 -15.43 -8.77 0.05
CA VAL A 68 -15.35 -9.46 -1.24
C VAL A 68 -14.51 -8.67 -2.26
N GLN A 69 -14.68 -7.34 -2.33
CA GLN A 69 -13.88 -6.51 -3.23
C GLN A 69 -12.42 -6.42 -2.79
N PHE A 70 -12.14 -6.48 -1.48
CA PHE A 70 -10.78 -6.51 -0.94
C PHE A 70 -10.07 -7.84 -1.25
N GLU A 71 -10.75 -8.97 -1.04
CA GLU A 71 -10.22 -10.29 -1.41
C GLU A 71 -10.00 -10.41 -2.92
N THR A 72 -10.86 -9.78 -3.73
CA THR A 72 -10.65 -9.67 -5.18
C THR A 72 -9.34 -8.94 -5.50
N ALA A 73 -9.05 -7.83 -4.79
CA ALA A 73 -7.77 -7.11 -4.96
C ALA A 73 -6.57 -7.99 -4.58
N LYS A 74 -6.64 -8.73 -3.46
CA LYS A 74 -5.59 -9.64 -2.99
C LYS A 74 -5.33 -10.76 -4.01
N ASN A 75 -6.39 -11.35 -4.55
CA ASN A 75 -6.28 -12.37 -5.59
C ASN A 75 -5.64 -11.80 -6.86
N LEU A 76 -6.07 -10.62 -7.33
CA LEU A 76 -5.44 -9.96 -8.48
C LEU A 76 -3.93 -9.72 -8.25
N TYR A 77 -3.55 -9.30 -7.04
CA TYR A 77 -2.15 -9.10 -6.68
C TYR A 77 -1.35 -10.41 -6.66
N LEU A 78 -1.95 -11.50 -6.16
CA LEU A 78 -1.34 -12.82 -6.22
C LEU A 78 -1.14 -13.28 -7.67
N TYR A 79 -2.15 -13.11 -8.53
CA TYR A 79 -2.08 -13.46 -9.95
C TYR A 79 -1.14 -12.55 -10.76
N ALA A 80 -0.77 -11.38 -10.23
CA ALA A 80 0.22 -10.52 -10.86
C ALA A 80 1.61 -11.15 -10.95
N TRP A 81 1.89 -12.17 -10.14
CA TRP A 81 3.06 -13.03 -10.29
C TRP A 81 3.14 -13.70 -11.68
N PHE A 82 1.98 -14.05 -12.25
CA PHE A 82 1.91 -14.62 -13.60
C PHE A 82 1.74 -13.52 -14.65
N VAL A 83 1.01 -12.45 -14.34
CA VAL A 83 0.80 -11.34 -15.28
C VAL A 83 1.16 -10.04 -14.60
N TYR A 84 2.39 -9.56 -14.79
CA TYR A 84 2.92 -8.41 -14.04
C TYR A 84 2.04 -7.16 -14.15
N ARG A 85 1.37 -6.97 -15.31
CA ARG A 85 0.42 -5.87 -15.54
C ARG A 85 -0.79 -5.88 -14.62
N PHE A 86 -1.03 -6.94 -13.86
CA PHE A 86 -2.09 -7.00 -12.87
C PHE A 86 -1.75 -6.26 -11.58
N TYR A 87 -0.49 -5.92 -11.28
CA TYR A 87 -0.16 -5.15 -10.06
C TYR A 87 -0.90 -3.78 -10.02
N PRO A 88 -0.83 -2.93 -11.06
CA PRO A 88 -1.64 -1.70 -11.10
C PRO A 88 -3.16 -1.95 -11.02
N VAL A 89 -3.63 -3.07 -11.54
CA VAL A 89 -5.06 -3.42 -11.52
C VAL A 89 -5.49 -3.80 -10.10
N ALA A 90 -4.65 -4.56 -9.39
CA ALA A 90 -4.87 -4.95 -8.01
C ALA A 90 -4.84 -3.72 -7.07
N GLU A 91 -3.88 -2.82 -7.24
CA GLU A 91 -3.82 -1.57 -6.48
C GLU A 91 -5.03 -0.68 -6.75
N ARG A 92 -5.44 -0.54 -8.01
CA ARG A 92 -6.67 0.18 -8.37
C ARG A 92 -7.90 -0.45 -7.72
N GLN A 93 -7.98 -1.79 -7.71
CA GLN A 93 -9.06 -2.52 -7.08
C GLN A 93 -9.09 -2.26 -5.57
N ALA A 94 -7.96 -2.34 -4.87
CA ALA A 94 -7.86 -2.03 -3.45
C ALA A 94 -8.31 -0.59 -3.13
N LEU A 95 -7.87 0.40 -3.92
CA LEU A 95 -8.28 1.80 -3.76
C LEU A 95 -9.77 2.03 -4.06
N SER A 96 -10.35 1.25 -4.99
CA SER A 96 -11.78 1.29 -5.27
C SER A 96 -12.59 0.68 -4.12
N THR A 97 -12.09 -0.40 -3.52
CA THR A 97 -12.65 -1.00 -2.30
C THR A 97 -12.61 -0.02 -1.12
N LEU A 98 -11.49 0.68 -0.93
CA LEU A 98 -11.36 1.73 0.09
C LEU A 98 -12.42 2.81 -0.10
N GLU A 99 -12.56 3.34 -1.33
CA GLU A 99 -13.58 4.34 -1.64
C GLU A 99 -15.00 3.84 -1.37
N MET A 100 -15.31 2.60 -1.79
CA MET A 100 -16.60 1.98 -1.58
C MET A 100 -16.93 1.84 -0.09
N GLY A 101 -16.00 1.30 0.71
CA GLY A 101 -16.20 1.11 2.14
C GLY A 101 -16.30 2.43 2.92
N LEU A 102 -15.50 3.43 2.56
CA LEU A 102 -15.59 4.78 3.13
C LEU A 102 -16.92 5.45 2.77
N ARG A 103 -17.34 5.38 1.50
CA ARG A 103 -18.62 5.95 1.06
C ARG A 103 -19.78 5.32 1.81
N GLU A 104 -19.80 4.00 1.93
CA GLU A 104 -20.86 3.29 2.65
C GLU A 104 -20.98 3.71 4.12
N LYS A 105 -19.85 3.90 4.82
CA LYS A 105 -19.87 4.32 6.23
C LYS A 105 -20.16 5.81 6.40
N LEU A 106 -19.57 6.66 5.55
CA LEU A 106 -19.47 8.10 5.80
C LEU A 106 -20.49 8.93 5.02
N ASP A 107 -21.08 8.41 3.93
CA ASP A 107 -22.08 9.16 3.16
C ASP A 107 -23.28 9.63 4.00
N PRO A 108 -23.80 8.85 4.98
CA PRO A 108 -24.85 9.32 5.87
C PRO A 108 -24.39 10.42 6.85
N LEU A 109 -23.09 10.50 7.15
CA LEU A 109 -22.51 11.40 8.14
C LEU A 109 -22.08 12.74 7.56
N ILE A 110 -21.74 12.76 6.26
CA ILE A 110 -21.28 13.95 5.57
C ILE A 110 -22.51 14.73 5.04
N PRO A 111 -22.80 15.93 5.58
CA PRO A 111 -23.99 16.68 5.21
C PRO A 111 -24.09 16.91 3.71
N THR A 112 -25.30 16.78 3.16
CA THR A 112 -25.59 17.15 1.78
C THR A 112 -25.53 18.67 1.64
N TYR A 113 -24.59 19.13 0.80
CA TYR A 113 -24.42 20.48 0.25
C TYR A 113 -25.30 21.62 0.84
N ASP A 114 -24.69 22.48 1.65
CA ASP A 114 -25.20 23.81 1.99
C ASP A 114 -24.33 24.86 1.28
N LYS A 115 -24.93 25.67 0.39
CA LYS A 115 -24.26 26.72 -0.40
C LYS A 115 -23.56 27.77 0.46
N THR A 116 -23.90 27.87 1.74
CA THR A 116 -23.46 28.95 2.63
C THR A 116 -22.21 28.60 3.46
N LYS A 117 -21.76 27.34 3.47
CA LYS A 117 -20.60 26.90 4.28
C LYS A 117 -19.46 26.37 3.41
N LYS A 118 -18.20 26.63 3.81
CA LYS A 118 -16.97 26.02 3.24
C LYS A 118 -17.00 24.47 3.18
N GLN A 119 -18.00 23.85 3.81
CA GLN A 119 -18.32 22.41 3.78
C GLN A 119 -18.80 21.90 2.41
N ALA A 120 -19.07 22.78 1.44
CA ALA A 120 -19.42 22.44 0.06
C ALA A 120 -18.34 21.67 -0.75
N ASN A 121 -17.17 21.38 -0.18
CA ASN A 121 -16.00 20.88 -0.91
C ASN A 121 -15.85 19.34 -0.99
N TYR A 122 -16.78 18.57 -0.42
CA TYR A 122 -16.64 17.10 -0.33
C TYR A 122 -17.37 16.32 -1.44
N ARG A 123 -18.44 16.87 -2.02
CA ARG A 123 -19.17 16.21 -3.11
C ARG A 123 -18.70 16.74 -4.46
N ASN A 124 -18.64 15.86 -5.46
CA ASN A 124 -18.36 16.28 -6.85
C ASN A 124 -19.60 16.99 -7.46
N ARG A 125 -19.50 17.44 -8.72
CA ARG A 125 -20.60 18.11 -9.43
C ARG A 125 -21.88 17.25 -9.59
N PHE A 126 -21.78 15.94 -9.40
CA PHE A 126 -22.87 14.98 -9.50
C PHE A 126 -23.45 14.59 -8.13
N GLY A 127 -22.89 15.12 -7.03
CA GLY A 127 -23.33 14.81 -5.68
C GLY A 127 -22.62 13.61 -5.05
N ASP A 128 -21.68 12.95 -5.75
CA ASP A 128 -20.99 11.78 -5.22
C ASP A 128 -19.77 12.14 -4.36
N LEU A 129 -19.58 11.36 -3.31
CA LEU A 129 -18.33 11.35 -2.53
C LEU A 129 -17.29 10.48 -3.25
N THR A 130 -16.15 11.07 -3.60
CA THR A 130 -15.00 10.37 -4.18
C THR A 130 -13.91 10.18 -3.13
N LEU A 131 -12.90 9.36 -3.42
CA LEU A 131 -11.85 8.98 -2.46
C LEU A 131 -11.14 10.20 -1.83
N ALA A 132 -10.82 11.23 -2.60
CA ALA A 132 -10.11 12.41 -2.08
C ALA A 132 -10.90 13.14 -0.97
N PRO A 133 -12.16 13.57 -1.21
CA PRO A 133 -13.05 14.06 -0.17
C PRO A 133 -13.19 13.15 1.05
N LEU A 134 -13.40 11.84 0.83
CA LEU A 134 -13.60 10.89 1.92
C LEU A 134 -12.37 10.81 2.82
N LEU A 135 -11.18 10.67 2.23
CA LEU A 135 -9.92 10.64 2.99
C LEU A 135 -9.64 11.94 3.73
N ARG A 136 -9.95 13.08 3.11
CA ARG A 136 -9.81 14.38 3.79
C ARG A 136 -10.74 14.46 4.99
N TYR A 137 -11.99 14.01 4.88
CA TYR A 137 -12.92 13.97 6.01
C TYR A 137 -12.40 13.05 7.13
N VAL A 138 -11.94 11.84 6.78
CA VAL A 138 -11.33 10.89 7.73
C VAL A 138 -10.15 11.51 8.48
N HIS A 139 -9.29 12.26 7.77
CA HIS A 139 -8.14 12.96 8.33
C HIS A 139 -8.55 14.15 9.23
N ASP A 140 -9.42 15.03 8.73
CA ASP A 140 -9.80 16.28 9.41
C ASP A 140 -10.58 16.00 10.70
N GLU A 141 -11.44 14.97 10.69
CA GLU A 141 -12.19 14.51 11.86
C GLU A 141 -11.38 13.53 12.74
N LYS A 142 -10.11 13.26 12.39
CA LYS A 142 -9.20 12.36 13.12
C LYS A 142 -9.79 10.97 13.38
N LEU A 143 -10.58 10.46 12.44
CA LEU A 143 -11.13 9.09 12.50
C LEU A 143 -10.05 8.03 12.30
N VAL A 144 -8.96 8.41 11.63
CA VAL A 144 -7.72 7.64 11.52
C VAL A 144 -6.57 8.59 11.78
N VAL A 145 -5.60 8.16 12.58
CA VAL A 145 -4.40 8.91 12.96
C VAL A 145 -3.13 8.20 12.51
N ASN A 146 -1.98 8.88 12.59
CA ASN A 146 -0.71 8.33 12.13
C ASN A 146 -0.32 7.04 12.86
N GLU A 147 -0.63 6.97 14.15
CA GLU A 147 -0.35 5.85 15.04
C GLU A 147 -1.09 4.56 14.64
N ASP A 148 -2.10 4.66 13.78
CA ASP A 148 -2.85 3.51 13.29
C ASP A 148 -2.10 2.74 12.18
N PHE A 149 -1.06 3.33 11.59
CA PHE A 149 -0.29 2.74 10.50
C PHE A 149 1.02 2.11 10.99
N GLU A 150 1.23 0.82 10.71
CA GLU A 150 2.48 0.12 11.03
C GLU A 150 3.70 0.73 10.32
N LEU A 151 3.54 1.15 9.05
CA LEU A 151 4.57 1.87 8.32
C LEU A 151 4.99 3.20 8.99
N TRP A 152 4.07 3.87 9.69
CA TRP A 152 4.43 5.05 10.47
C TRP A 152 5.32 4.65 11.65
N TRP A 153 4.97 3.62 12.42
CA TRP A 153 5.81 3.10 13.50
C TRP A 153 7.17 2.60 13.01
N HIS A 154 7.23 1.98 11.84
CA HIS A 154 8.50 1.61 11.22
C HIS A 154 9.38 2.84 10.98
N ARG A 155 8.80 3.92 10.46
CA ARG A 155 9.53 5.18 10.26
C ARG A 155 9.94 5.85 11.57
N VAL A 156 9.09 5.83 12.59
CA VAL A 156 9.41 6.35 13.93
C VAL A 156 10.60 5.59 14.52
N LYS A 157 10.62 4.26 14.42
CA LYS A 157 11.77 3.44 14.86
C LYS A 157 13.04 3.78 14.09
N MET A 158 12.95 3.98 12.77
CA MET A 158 14.09 4.41 11.95
C MET A 158 14.60 5.81 12.34
N ASN A 159 13.71 6.76 12.63
CA ASN A 159 14.08 8.09 13.08
C ASN A 159 14.80 8.04 14.43
N ALA A 160 14.29 7.25 15.38
CA ALA A 160 14.91 7.06 16.69
C ALA A 160 16.31 6.41 16.59
N LYS A 161 16.46 5.36 15.76
CA LYS A 161 17.78 4.77 15.47
C LYS A 161 18.74 5.78 14.83
N ALA A 162 18.25 6.57 13.87
CA ALA A 162 19.06 7.60 13.21
C ALA A 162 19.48 8.72 14.16
N ARG A 163 18.63 9.10 15.11
CA ARG A 163 18.96 10.06 16.16
C ARG A 163 20.02 9.53 17.10
N ARG A 164 19.87 8.30 17.61
CA ARG A 164 20.88 7.64 18.44
C ARG A 164 22.23 7.58 17.72
N ASN A 165 22.24 7.15 16.45
CA ASN A 165 23.47 7.07 15.67
C ASN A 165 24.14 8.45 15.49
N ARG A 166 23.36 9.53 15.36
CA ARG A 166 23.89 10.91 15.36
C ARG A 166 24.52 11.27 16.70
N MET A 167 23.85 11.00 17.83
CA MET A 167 24.39 11.25 19.16
C MET A 167 25.70 10.49 19.41
N HIS A 168 25.81 9.24 18.95
CA HIS A 168 27.05 8.48 19.07
C HIS A 168 28.17 9.05 18.20
N THR A 169 27.84 9.49 16.98
CA THR A 169 28.81 10.16 16.10
C THR A 169 29.32 11.45 16.74
N GLU A 170 28.44 12.25 17.34
CA GLU A 170 28.81 13.47 18.08
C GLU A 170 29.68 13.15 19.30
N LYS A 171 29.37 12.07 20.04
CA LYS A 171 30.18 11.62 21.18
C LYS A 171 31.59 11.18 20.76
N LEU A 172 31.73 10.40 19.68
CA LEU A 172 33.03 10.00 19.12
C LEU A 172 33.90 11.22 18.79
N LEU A 173 33.30 12.24 18.18
CA LEU A 173 33.99 13.47 17.80
C LEU A 173 34.38 14.32 19.01
N ASN A 174 33.53 14.41 20.03
CA ASN A 174 33.75 15.27 21.20
C ASN A 174 34.67 14.64 22.26
N GLU A 175 34.65 13.32 22.40
CA GLU A 175 35.44 12.59 23.41
C GLU A 175 36.73 11.98 22.83
N GLU A 176 37.05 12.23 21.56
CA GLU A 176 38.23 11.70 20.85
C GLU A 176 38.43 10.19 21.02
N VAL A 177 37.34 9.43 21.08
CA VAL A 177 37.36 7.97 21.19
C VAL A 177 37.21 7.32 19.81
N ASP A 178 38.03 6.31 19.54
CA ASP A 178 38.06 5.64 18.22
C ASP A 178 36.85 4.72 17.96
N SER A 179 36.17 4.28 19.01
CA SER A 179 34.99 3.40 18.88
C SER A 179 34.06 3.48 20.09
N ILE A 180 32.77 3.23 19.85
CA ILE A 180 31.75 3.04 20.89
C ILE A 180 30.99 1.77 20.52
N VAL A 181 30.85 0.85 21.49
CA VAL A 181 29.99 -0.33 21.37
C VAL A 181 28.66 -0.01 22.03
N PHE A 182 27.56 -0.24 21.31
CA PHE A 182 26.20 -0.12 21.84
C PHE A 182 25.33 -1.24 21.26
N ASP A 183 24.25 -1.53 21.98
CA ASP A 183 23.23 -2.48 21.54
C ASP A 183 22.37 -1.83 20.45
N ASP A 184 22.14 -2.56 19.35
CA ASP A 184 21.39 -2.08 18.20
C ASP A 184 19.90 -1.84 18.50
N ASP A 185 19.40 -2.40 19.59
CA ASP A 185 18.03 -2.23 20.07
C ASP A 185 17.92 -1.33 21.31
N ASP A 186 19.04 -0.80 21.82
CA ASP A 186 19.04 0.20 22.89
C ASP A 186 18.80 1.60 22.32
N PHE A 187 17.52 1.93 22.13
CA PHE A 187 17.06 3.27 21.82
C PHE A 187 15.66 3.51 22.40
N THR A 188 15.39 4.75 22.81
CA THR A 188 14.07 5.18 23.25
C THR A 188 13.40 5.99 22.13
N ILE A 189 12.07 5.90 22.03
CA ILE A 189 11.30 6.75 21.10
C ILE A 189 10.90 8.03 21.82
N GLU A 190 11.27 9.17 21.25
CA GLU A 190 10.97 10.50 21.76
C GLU A 190 9.92 11.22 20.91
N GLY A 191 9.39 12.34 21.41
CA GLY A 191 8.35 13.12 20.72
C GLY A 191 8.78 13.58 19.32
N GLN A 192 10.04 13.99 19.16
CA GLN A 192 10.58 14.41 17.86
C GLN A 192 10.68 13.28 16.82
N ASP A 193 10.72 12.01 17.25
CA ASP A 193 10.75 10.88 16.31
C ASP A 193 9.37 10.63 15.68
N LYS A 194 8.32 11.13 16.35
CA LYS A 194 6.90 11.07 15.95
C LYS A 194 6.44 12.31 15.18
N ASP A 195 7.25 13.36 15.09
CA ASP A 195 6.91 14.64 14.45
C ASP A 195 6.95 14.54 12.92
N TYR A 196 6.05 13.72 12.38
CA TYR A 196 5.89 13.50 10.95
C TYR A 196 4.46 13.12 10.62
N ASP A 197 3.84 13.90 9.74
CA ASP A 197 2.52 13.62 9.19
C ASP A 197 2.59 12.59 8.06
N TYR A 198 2.17 11.36 8.35
CA TYR A 198 2.12 10.27 7.39
C TYR A 198 0.79 10.21 6.65
N PHE A 199 -0.33 10.41 7.34
CA PHE A 199 -1.65 10.25 6.76
C PHE A 199 -2.06 11.45 5.89
N GLY A 200 -1.71 12.69 6.25
CA GLY A 200 -2.05 13.88 5.49
C GLY A 200 -1.61 13.81 4.01
N PRO A 201 -0.36 13.43 3.69
CA PRO A 201 0.07 13.19 2.30
C PRO A 201 -0.75 12.12 1.56
N LEU A 202 -1.22 11.07 2.24
CA LEU A 202 -2.01 9.99 1.65
C LEU A 202 -3.37 10.47 1.14
N THR A 203 -3.97 11.47 1.78
CA THR A 203 -5.24 12.08 1.33
C THR A 203 -5.17 12.64 -0.09
N LYS A 204 -3.96 12.95 -0.57
CA LYS A 204 -3.69 13.47 -1.94
C LYS A 204 -3.10 12.41 -2.86
N SER A 205 -2.20 11.57 -2.34
CA SER A 205 -1.48 10.59 -3.18
C SER A 205 -2.37 9.41 -3.58
N LEU A 206 -3.19 8.85 -2.69
CA LEU A 206 -4.03 7.68 -3.00
C LEU A 206 -5.05 7.97 -4.11
N PRO A 207 -5.80 9.09 -4.09
CA PRO A 207 -6.70 9.44 -5.20
C PRO A 207 -5.96 9.65 -6.52
N ARG A 208 -4.76 10.24 -6.46
CA ARG A 208 -3.90 10.42 -7.64
C ARG A 208 -3.45 9.07 -8.21
N SER A 209 -3.03 8.12 -7.37
CA SER A 209 -2.68 6.77 -7.79
C SER A 209 -3.88 6.06 -8.41
N ARG A 210 -5.05 6.09 -7.75
CA ARG A 210 -6.31 5.53 -8.29
C ARG A 210 -6.61 6.05 -9.70
N ASN A 211 -6.53 7.36 -9.90
CA ASN A 211 -6.78 7.98 -11.20
C ASN A 211 -5.71 7.59 -12.24
N THR A 212 -4.44 7.56 -11.84
CA THR A 212 -3.32 7.17 -12.71
C THR A 212 -3.50 5.74 -13.22
N HIS A 213 -3.86 4.79 -12.35
CA HIS A 213 -4.13 3.41 -12.78
C HIS A 213 -5.39 3.29 -13.64
N SER A 214 -6.41 4.14 -13.40
CA SER A 214 -7.66 4.13 -14.17
C SER A 214 -7.49 4.65 -15.60
N HIS A 215 -6.59 5.63 -15.80
CA HIS A 215 -6.24 6.14 -17.14
C HIS A 215 -5.18 5.30 -17.86
N GLY A 216 -4.67 4.26 -17.20
CA GLY A 216 -3.53 3.48 -17.66
C GLY A 216 -2.21 4.17 -17.29
N THR A 217 -1.22 3.35 -16.95
CA THR A 217 0.14 3.82 -16.66
C THR A 217 1.12 3.20 -17.65
N SER A 218 2.00 4.01 -18.22
CA SER A 218 3.15 3.54 -18.99
C SER A 218 4.27 3.04 -18.08
N SER A 219 4.33 3.53 -16.84
CA SER A 219 5.28 3.10 -15.82
C SER A 219 4.89 1.76 -15.22
N ILE A 220 5.87 0.86 -15.20
CA ILE A 220 5.83 -0.43 -14.54
C ILE A 220 6.61 -0.27 -13.23
N MET A 221 5.94 -0.21 -12.10
CA MET A 221 6.59 -0.07 -10.79
C MET A 221 6.74 -1.46 -10.14
N PRO A 222 7.85 -1.73 -9.41
CA PRO A 222 7.99 -2.93 -8.61
C PRO A 222 6.81 -3.13 -7.66
N PRO A 223 6.41 -4.38 -7.41
CA PRO A 223 5.26 -4.68 -6.58
C PRO A 223 5.50 -4.30 -5.12
N GLY A 224 4.57 -3.54 -4.55
CA GLY A 224 4.53 -3.24 -3.11
C GLY A 224 3.16 -3.57 -2.53
N THR A 225 3.12 -3.98 -1.26
CA THR A 225 1.87 -4.27 -0.55
C THR A 225 1.34 -3.08 0.26
N ILE A 226 1.99 -1.92 0.15
CA ILE A 226 1.68 -0.72 0.94
C ILE A 226 0.21 -0.28 0.77
N ILE A 227 -0.34 -0.39 -0.45
CA ILE A 227 -1.74 -0.02 -0.70
C ILE A 227 -2.72 -0.96 0.05
N PHE A 228 -2.38 -2.23 0.21
CA PHE A 228 -3.20 -3.18 0.96
C PHE A 228 -3.18 -2.87 2.45
N GLU A 229 -2.00 -2.60 3.01
CA GLU A 229 -1.84 -2.17 4.40
C GLU A 229 -2.65 -0.91 4.68
N ILE A 230 -2.47 0.15 3.89
CA ILE A 230 -3.19 1.42 4.05
C ILE A 230 -4.71 1.20 3.95
N THR A 231 -5.16 0.42 2.95
CA THR A 231 -6.59 0.15 2.75
C THR A 231 -7.17 -0.61 3.93
N GLN A 232 -6.49 -1.66 4.40
CA GLN A 232 -6.92 -2.44 5.55
C GLN A 232 -6.96 -1.59 6.82
N THR A 233 -5.89 -0.84 7.13
CA THR A 233 -5.81 0.02 8.31
C THR A 233 -6.98 0.98 8.36
N ILE A 234 -7.22 1.72 7.26
CA ILE A 234 -8.29 2.71 7.23
C ILE A 234 -9.67 2.04 7.38
N LEU A 235 -9.95 0.97 6.62
CA LEU A 235 -11.25 0.31 6.69
C LEU A 235 -11.49 -0.31 8.07
N ASN A 236 -10.50 -0.99 8.65
CA ASN A 236 -10.65 -1.57 9.98
C ASN A 236 -10.92 -0.51 11.05
N LYS A 237 -10.25 0.63 10.99
CA LYS A 237 -10.48 1.74 11.94
C LYS A 237 -11.83 2.42 11.78
N ILE A 238 -12.30 2.56 10.55
CA ILE A 238 -13.58 3.21 10.26
C ILE A 238 -14.78 2.32 10.68
N TYR A 239 -14.57 1.01 10.75
CA TYR A 239 -15.61 0.04 11.11
C TYR A 239 -15.43 -0.60 12.50
N SER A 240 -14.35 -0.29 13.23
CA SER A 240 -14.18 -0.65 14.64
C SER A 240 -15.05 0.21 15.54
#